data_AF-A0A9P0FNW7-F1
#
_entry.id   AF-A0A9P0FNW7-F1
#
_cell.length_a   1.000
_cell.length_b   1.000
_cell.length_c   1.000
_cell.angle_alpha   90.00
_cell.angle_beta   90.00
_cell.angle_gamma   90.00
#
_symmetry.space_group_name_H-M   'P 1'
#
loop_
_entity.id
_entity.type
_entity.pdbx_description
1 polymer ?
#
loop_
_entity_poly.entity_id
_entity_poly.type
_entity_poly.pdbx_seq_one_letter_code
_entity_poly.pdbx_strand_id
1 'polypeptide(L)'
;MDLTDRRGPNSCSSLHKISFGLGHIYNDLCAAMWFSYTLFYFQVVLQINSTSAGILLMLGQIIDAIATPLAGWIIDYTNSKRIWHFIGTIAVSIGFSLIFSLKSTTVYSSVLLYYGLVITLFQVGWAVVQISHLSLIPEISKNHNHSSDLTAIRATNENMEMDGIRETIATVPLVCYIASFLTAIFLKFRLSFCGDKIIYFIGSVYGLCASMWITIGIPLTSNWQLYCVAILLGISGSATMVASLCLTANFVKSNGYGGGFVYSIVTFTDKFISGFVVLLVQNMQCSPISECPHYYEHVLSYISGGVSLVGIVSLGLLQWQIKNNGRRNS
;
A
#
# COMPACT_ATOMS: atom_id res chain seq x y z
N MET A 1 -2.36 -56.53 -5.06
CA MET A 1 -2.21 -56.78 -3.62
C MET A 1 -1.20 -55.78 -3.12
N ASP A 2 -1.51 -54.69 -2.42
CA ASP A 2 -2.71 -54.17 -1.70
C ASP A 2 -2.99 -52.73 -2.18
N LEU A 3 -4.22 -52.28 -2.48
CA LEU A 3 -5.37 -51.93 -1.63
C LEU A 3 -5.09 -50.88 -0.52
N THR A 4 -5.68 -49.69 -0.70
CA THR A 4 -5.96 -48.61 0.26
C THR A 4 -4.91 -47.50 0.50
N ASP A 5 -4.90 -46.47 -0.38
CA ASP A 5 -4.92 -45.10 0.13
C ASP A 5 -5.89 -44.26 -0.73
N ARG A 6 -7.17 -44.30 -0.34
CA ARG A 6 -8.18 -43.33 -0.79
C ARG A 6 -7.96 -42.03 -0.04
N ARG A 7 -7.06 -41.17 -0.49
CA ARG A 7 -7.12 -39.73 -0.18
C ARG A 7 -7.56 -38.99 -1.44
N GLY A 8 -8.82 -38.59 -1.47
CA GLY A 8 -9.32 -37.63 -2.46
C GLY A 8 -8.46 -36.35 -2.46
N PRO A 9 -8.47 -35.57 -3.56
CA PRO A 9 -7.63 -34.39 -3.67
C PRO A 9 -7.97 -33.43 -2.52
N ASN A 10 -6.99 -33.20 -1.64
CA ASN A 10 -7.15 -32.42 -0.41
C ASN A 10 -7.85 -31.07 -0.71
N SER A 11 -9.13 -30.98 -0.35
CA SER A 11 -9.83 -29.71 -0.21
C SER A 11 -9.02 -28.84 0.74
N CYS A 12 -8.63 -27.64 0.30
CA CYS A 12 -7.92 -26.69 1.15
C CYS A 12 -8.77 -26.38 2.38
N SER A 13 -8.36 -26.90 3.55
CA SER A 13 -9.08 -26.73 4.82
C SER A 13 -9.38 -25.25 5.07
N SER A 14 -10.58 -24.94 5.54
CA SER A 14 -11.01 -23.57 5.86
C SER A 14 -10.02 -22.85 6.78
N LEU A 15 -9.31 -23.58 7.64
CA LEU A 15 -8.25 -23.06 8.49
C LEU A 15 -7.08 -22.46 7.69
N HIS A 16 -6.62 -23.13 6.63
CA HIS A 16 -5.54 -22.63 5.78
C HIS A 16 -5.94 -21.33 5.09
N LYS A 17 -7.20 -21.23 4.64
CA LYS A 17 -7.73 -20.02 4.00
C LYS A 17 -7.85 -18.86 4.99
N ILE A 18 -8.29 -19.13 6.22
CA ILE A 18 -8.40 -18.14 7.30
C ILE A 18 -7.01 -17.63 7.69
N SER A 19 -6.02 -18.52 7.88
CA SER A 19 -4.64 -18.15 8.23
C SER A 19 -3.95 -17.35 7.12
N PHE A 20 -4.17 -17.72 5.85
CA PHE A 20 -3.66 -16.95 4.72
C PHE A 20 -4.21 -15.53 4.69
N GLY A 21 -5.53 -15.39 4.91
CA GLY A 21 -6.20 -14.09 5.00
C GLY A 21 -5.73 -13.24 6.20
N LEU A 22 -5.47 -13.86 7.36
CA LEU A 22 -4.88 -13.15 8.51
C LEU A 22 -3.48 -12.61 8.20
N GLY A 23 -2.65 -13.39 7.50
CA GLY A 23 -1.32 -12.96 7.09
C GLY A 23 -1.36 -11.72 6.19
N HIS A 24 -2.33 -11.65 5.28
CA HIS A 24 -2.51 -10.48 4.42
C HIS A 24 -2.92 -9.23 5.20
N ILE A 25 -3.87 -9.37 6.14
CA ILE A 25 -4.30 -8.26 7.00
C ILE A 25 -3.13 -7.75 7.85
N TYR A 26 -2.36 -8.67 8.45
CA TYR A 26 -1.19 -8.31 9.26
C TYR A 26 -0.15 -7.55 8.44
N ASN A 27 0.09 -7.99 7.20
CA ASN A 27 0.90 -7.27 6.24
C ASN A 27 0.33 -5.85 6.03
N ASP A 28 -0.90 -5.71 5.56
CA ASP A 28 -1.45 -4.38 5.28
C ASP A 28 -1.43 -3.42 6.48
N LEU A 29 -1.68 -3.93 7.69
CA LEU A 29 -1.56 -3.15 8.93
C LEU A 29 -0.12 -2.71 9.23
N CYS A 30 0.85 -3.58 9.03
CA CYS A 30 2.27 -3.25 9.24
C CYS A 30 2.76 -2.21 8.22
N ALA A 31 2.33 -2.32 6.95
CA ALA A 31 2.58 -1.30 5.94
C ALA A 31 1.98 0.05 6.32
N ALA A 32 0.72 0.04 6.80
CA ALA A 32 0.03 1.25 7.27
C ALA A 32 0.83 1.95 8.38
N MET A 33 1.29 1.20 9.38
CA MET A 33 2.07 1.73 10.50
C MET A 33 3.44 2.25 10.05
N TRP A 34 4.10 1.57 9.12
CA TRP A 34 5.38 2.01 8.55
C TRP A 34 5.27 3.37 7.84
N PHE A 35 4.26 3.55 6.99
CA PHE A 35 4.10 4.79 6.22
C PHE A 35 3.54 5.96 7.03
N SER A 36 2.76 5.69 8.08
CA SER A 36 2.11 6.74 8.89
C SER A 36 2.81 6.97 10.23
N TYR A 37 2.76 5.98 11.11
CA TYR A 37 3.17 6.12 12.50
C TYR A 37 4.69 6.24 12.67
N THR A 38 5.51 5.58 11.84
CA THR A 38 6.98 5.69 11.95
C THR A 38 7.47 7.13 11.73
N LEU A 39 6.88 7.86 10.78
CA LEU A 39 7.21 9.28 10.55
C LEU A 39 6.85 10.14 11.77
N PHE A 40 5.64 9.95 12.30
CA PHE A 40 5.18 10.61 13.50
C PHE A 40 6.11 10.31 14.69
N TYR A 41 6.49 9.04 14.88
CA TYR A 41 7.39 8.60 15.93
C TYR A 41 8.76 9.29 15.83
N PHE A 42 9.36 9.36 14.63
CA PHE A 42 10.65 10.02 14.43
C PHE A 42 10.60 11.52 14.76
N GLN A 43 9.56 12.22 14.35
CA GLN A 43 9.48 13.67 14.50
C GLN A 43 8.97 14.11 15.88
N VAL A 44 7.96 13.43 16.41
CA VAL A 44 7.27 13.85 17.64
C VAL A 44 7.87 13.20 18.87
N VAL A 45 8.21 11.91 18.79
CA VAL A 45 8.70 11.15 19.96
C VAL A 45 10.22 11.24 20.06
N LEU A 46 10.94 11.02 18.96
CA LEU A 46 12.41 11.09 18.94
C LEU A 46 12.96 12.50 18.66
N GLN A 47 12.10 13.44 18.25
CA GLN A 47 12.50 14.81 17.91
C GLN A 47 13.62 14.89 16.87
N ILE A 48 13.64 13.94 15.93
CA ILE A 48 14.54 13.98 14.78
C ILE A 48 14.02 15.03 13.79
N ASN A 49 14.93 15.82 13.23
CA ASN A 49 14.60 16.79 12.19
C ASN A 49 13.85 16.12 11.01
N SER A 50 12.84 16.79 10.48
CA SER A 50 11.98 16.29 9.40
C SER A 50 12.75 15.80 8.19
N THR A 51 13.77 16.54 7.75
CA THR A 51 14.63 16.14 6.63
C THR A 51 15.27 14.78 6.87
N SER A 52 15.82 14.53 8.05
CA SER A 52 16.48 13.27 8.37
C SER A 52 15.49 12.12 8.54
N ALA A 53 14.31 12.38 9.11
CA ALA A 53 13.22 11.41 9.12
C ALA A 53 12.78 11.04 7.70
N GLY A 54 12.69 12.02 6.79
CA GLY A 54 12.42 11.82 5.37
C GLY A 54 13.50 10.99 4.68
N ILE A 55 14.79 11.25 4.95
CA ILE A 55 15.92 10.48 4.43
C ILE A 55 15.84 9.02 4.89
N LEU A 56 15.52 8.75 6.17
CA LEU A 56 15.37 7.39 6.68
C LEU A 56 14.23 6.63 6.01
N LEU A 57 13.09 7.28 5.74
CA LEU A 57 11.99 6.67 5.00
C LEU A 57 12.35 6.43 3.54
N MET A 58 13.03 7.37 2.88
CA MET A 58 13.51 7.20 1.50
C MET A 58 14.51 6.04 1.41
N LEU A 59 15.45 5.95 2.36
CA LEU A 59 16.37 4.81 2.47
C LEU A 59 15.58 3.51 2.53
N GLY A 60 14.54 3.46 3.36
CA GLY A 60 13.68 2.29 3.44
C GLY A 60 13.02 1.93 2.11
N GLN A 61 12.50 2.91 1.35
CA GLN A 61 11.89 2.64 0.04
C GLN A 61 12.90 2.11 -0.99
N ILE A 62 14.12 2.65 -1.00
CA ILE A 62 15.20 2.20 -1.89
C ILE A 62 15.57 0.74 -1.58
N ILE A 63 15.70 0.42 -0.29
CA ILE A 63 16.04 -0.94 0.14
C ILE A 63 14.93 -1.90 -0.27
N ASP A 64 13.67 -1.57 -0.04
CA ASP A 64 12.52 -2.40 -0.43
C ASP A 64 12.46 -2.61 -1.95
N ALA A 65 12.69 -1.56 -2.72
CA ALA A 65 12.72 -1.60 -4.18
C ALA A 65 13.81 -2.54 -4.74
N ILE A 66 14.97 -2.62 -4.06
CA ILE A 66 16.06 -3.53 -4.42
C ILE A 66 15.83 -4.94 -3.87
N ALA A 67 15.34 -5.05 -2.64
CA ALA A 67 15.13 -6.33 -1.97
C ALA A 67 14.01 -7.15 -2.62
N THR A 68 12.96 -6.51 -3.14
CA THR A 68 11.82 -7.17 -3.77
C THR A 68 12.21 -8.10 -4.94
N PRO A 69 12.94 -7.65 -5.99
CA PRO A 69 13.36 -8.54 -7.07
C PRO A 69 14.37 -9.60 -6.62
N LEU A 70 15.27 -9.27 -5.69
CA LEU A 70 16.24 -10.23 -5.15
C LEU A 70 15.54 -11.35 -4.37
N ALA A 71 14.57 -11.00 -3.52
CA ALA A 71 13.75 -11.95 -2.78
C ALA A 71 13.00 -12.88 -3.74
N GLY A 72 12.37 -12.33 -4.79
CA GLY A 72 11.69 -13.14 -5.82
C GLY A 72 12.63 -14.15 -6.46
N TRP A 73 13.80 -13.72 -6.91
CA TRP A 73 14.78 -14.62 -7.54
C TRP A 73 15.25 -15.73 -6.59
N ILE A 74 15.57 -15.39 -5.33
CA ILE A 74 16.05 -16.37 -4.33
C ILE A 74 14.95 -17.37 -3.94
N ILE A 75 13.72 -16.89 -3.73
CA ILE A 75 12.58 -17.75 -3.36
C ILE A 75 12.28 -18.74 -4.49
N ASP A 76 12.29 -18.27 -5.73
CA ASP A 76 12.04 -19.11 -6.91
C ASP A 76 13.17 -20.13 -7.11
N TYR A 77 14.44 -19.73 -6.94
CA TYR A 77 15.59 -20.61 -7.09
C TYR A 77 15.63 -21.74 -6.05
N THR A 78 15.24 -21.44 -4.80
CA THR A 78 15.27 -22.40 -3.68
C THR A 78 13.99 -23.23 -3.53
N ASN A 79 12.91 -22.84 -4.23
CA ASN A 79 11.58 -23.46 -4.21
C ASN A 79 11.03 -23.74 -2.79
N SER A 80 11.43 -22.93 -1.81
CA SER A 80 11.16 -23.14 -0.37
C SER A 80 10.32 -22.00 0.23
N LYS A 81 9.25 -21.61 -0.47
CA LYS A 81 8.42 -20.42 -0.20
C LYS A 81 7.96 -20.28 1.26
N ARG A 82 7.56 -21.38 1.89
CA ARG A 82 7.08 -21.38 3.30
C ARG A 82 8.20 -21.03 4.30
N ILE A 83 9.41 -21.52 4.04
CA ILE A 83 10.58 -21.25 4.88
C ILE A 83 10.97 -19.78 4.74
N TRP A 84 11.02 -19.26 3.51
CA TRP A 84 11.29 -17.84 3.26
C TRP A 84 10.23 -16.93 3.87
N HIS A 85 8.95 -17.26 3.77
CA HIS A 85 7.88 -16.54 4.46
C HIS A 85 8.12 -16.48 5.97
N PHE A 86 8.48 -17.61 6.59
CA PHE A 86 8.77 -17.69 8.03
C PHE A 86 10.00 -16.84 8.43
N ILE A 87 11.10 -16.95 7.68
CA ILE A 87 12.32 -16.15 7.90
C ILE A 87 12.01 -14.66 7.78
N GLY A 88 11.30 -14.26 6.74
CA GLY A 88 10.86 -12.88 6.55
C GLY A 88 10.00 -12.39 7.71
N THR A 89 9.07 -13.22 8.21
CA THR A 89 8.17 -12.86 9.32
C THR A 89 8.96 -12.61 10.60
N ILE A 90 9.99 -13.42 10.88
CA ILE A 90 10.89 -13.20 12.03
C ILE A 90 11.66 -11.89 11.86
N ALA A 91 12.23 -11.65 10.68
CA ALA A 91 12.98 -10.43 10.40
C ALA A 91 12.11 -9.17 10.54
N VAL A 92 10.87 -9.20 10.02
CA VAL A 92 9.89 -8.13 10.19
C VAL A 92 9.54 -7.92 11.66
N SER A 93 9.26 -8.99 12.41
CA SER A 93 8.87 -8.89 13.82
C SER A 93 9.98 -8.27 14.68
N ILE A 94 11.23 -8.69 14.45
CA ILE A 94 12.40 -8.15 15.14
C ILE A 94 12.66 -6.70 14.70
N GLY A 95 12.73 -6.45 13.39
CA GLY A 95 13.00 -5.12 12.85
C GLY A 95 11.97 -4.10 13.29
N PHE A 96 10.69 -4.43 13.18
CA PHE A 96 9.59 -3.55 13.57
C PHE A 96 9.59 -3.27 15.08
N SER A 97 9.85 -4.27 15.93
CA SER A 97 9.98 -4.07 17.37
C SER A 97 11.14 -3.12 17.70
N LEU A 98 12.28 -3.30 17.03
CA LEU A 98 13.48 -2.49 17.25
C LEU A 98 13.28 -1.01 16.85
N ILE A 99 12.50 -0.71 15.81
CA ILE A 99 12.17 0.67 15.42
C ILE A 99 11.62 1.47 16.60
N PHE A 100 10.73 0.86 17.39
CA PHE A 100 10.03 1.53 18.50
C PHE A 100 10.63 1.25 19.89
N SER A 101 11.74 0.49 19.98
CA SER A 101 12.32 0.08 21.26
C SER A 101 13.30 1.09 21.85
N LEU A 102 13.90 1.97 21.03
CA LEU A 102 15.00 2.82 21.47
C LEU A 102 14.55 4.24 21.83
N LYS A 103 15.05 4.73 22.97
CA LYS A 103 14.86 6.11 23.45
C LYS A 103 15.98 7.01 22.94
N SER A 104 15.67 8.28 22.66
CA SER A 104 16.61 9.29 22.12
C SER A 104 17.98 9.23 22.82
N THR A 105 19.03 8.91 22.07
CA THR A 105 20.43 8.96 22.56
C THR A 105 21.01 10.35 22.34
N THR A 106 22.12 10.68 23.01
CA THR A 106 22.74 12.03 22.95
C THR A 106 23.55 12.27 21.67
N VAL A 107 23.88 11.23 20.90
CA VAL A 107 24.73 11.34 19.69
C VAL A 107 23.91 11.11 18.43
N TYR A 108 23.65 12.20 17.70
CA TYR A 108 22.82 12.23 16.50
C TYR A 108 23.24 11.23 15.41
N SER A 109 24.53 11.12 15.12
CA SER A 109 25.04 10.21 14.09
C SER A 109 24.80 8.74 14.43
N SER A 110 24.89 8.37 15.72
CA SER A 110 24.63 7.01 16.18
C SER A 110 23.15 6.64 16.06
N VAL A 111 22.24 7.61 16.28
CA VAL A 111 20.80 7.43 16.06
C VAL A 111 20.51 7.13 14.59
N LEU A 112 21.05 7.94 13.67
CA LEU A 112 20.81 7.74 12.23
C LEU A 112 21.37 6.41 11.72
N LEU A 113 22.57 6.03 12.16
CA LEU A 113 23.17 4.75 11.78
C LEU A 113 22.35 3.56 12.30
N TYR A 114 21.92 3.62 13.57
CA TYR A 114 21.05 2.60 14.15
C TYR A 114 19.75 2.44 13.35
N TYR A 115 19.03 3.54 13.10
CA TYR A 115 17.79 3.50 12.34
C TYR A 115 18.01 3.07 10.90
N GLY A 116 19.10 3.46 10.26
CA GLY A 116 19.47 2.96 8.94
C GLY A 116 19.59 1.43 8.90
N LEU A 117 20.28 0.82 9.87
CA LEU A 117 20.44 -0.64 9.95
C LEU A 117 19.13 -1.36 10.27
N VAL A 118 18.37 -0.86 11.24
CA VAL A 118 17.10 -1.48 11.65
C VAL A 118 16.05 -1.38 10.55
N ILE A 119 15.94 -0.24 9.87
CA ILE A 119 15.07 -0.06 8.70
C ILE A 119 15.51 -1.01 7.58
N THR A 120 16.81 -1.18 7.36
CA THR A 120 17.30 -2.14 6.36
C THR A 120 16.83 -3.56 6.66
N LEU A 121 16.98 -4.02 7.90
CA LEU A 121 16.51 -5.34 8.33
C LEU A 121 14.99 -5.48 8.12
N PHE A 122 14.22 -4.48 8.55
CA PHE A 122 12.77 -4.46 8.40
C PHE A 122 12.35 -4.55 6.93
N GLN A 123 12.93 -3.73 6.05
CA GLN A 123 12.55 -3.67 4.63
C GLN A 123 12.96 -4.91 3.83
N VAL A 124 14.11 -5.51 4.15
CA VAL A 124 14.48 -6.80 3.55
C VAL A 124 13.53 -7.91 4.01
N GLY A 125 13.21 -7.96 5.30
CA GLY A 125 12.22 -8.91 5.83
C GLY A 125 10.86 -8.73 5.18
N TRP A 126 10.42 -7.48 5.03
CA TRP A 126 9.16 -7.08 4.42
C TRP A 126 9.03 -7.60 2.99
N ALA A 127 10.02 -7.33 2.15
CA ALA A 127 10.07 -7.79 0.76
C ALA A 127 9.96 -9.33 0.66
N VAL A 128 10.67 -10.06 1.53
CA VAL A 128 10.62 -11.53 1.57
C VAL A 128 9.24 -12.06 1.96
N VAL A 129 8.61 -11.49 3.00
CA VAL A 129 7.24 -11.89 3.41
C VAL A 129 6.26 -11.63 2.28
N GLN A 130 6.28 -10.44 1.70
CA GLN A 130 5.34 -10.01 0.67
C GLN A 130 5.41 -10.92 -0.57
N ILE A 131 6.61 -11.18 -1.09
CA ILE A 131 6.78 -12.03 -2.29
C ILE A 131 6.48 -13.49 -1.99
N SER A 132 6.86 -14.01 -0.82
CA SER A 132 6.53 -15.38 -0.43
C SER A 132 5.02 -15.57 -0.28
N HIS A 133 4.32 -14.61 0.32
CA HIS A 133 2.86 -14.63 0.49
C HIS A 133 2.13 -14.60 -0.85
N LEU A 134 2.50 -13.69 -1.75
CA LEU A 134 1.91 -13.57 -3.08
C LEU A 134 2.13 -14.84 -3.93
N SER A 135 3.30 -15.48 -3.85
CA SER A 135 3.63 -16.69 -4.60
C SER A 135 2.96 -17.98 -4.07
N LEU A 136 2.37 -17.93 -2.87
CA LEU A 136 1.57 -19.02 -2.28
C LEU A 136 0.10 -19.01 -2.75
N ILE A 137 -0.42 -17.87 -3.23
CA ILE A 137 -1.81 -17.71 -3.74
C ILE A 137 -2.16 -18.76 -4.81
N PRO A 138 -1.40 -18.91 -5.91
CA PRO A 138 -1.73 -19.88 -6.96
C PRO A 138 -1.58 -21.34 -6.51
N GLU A 139 -0.75 -21.61 -5.50
CA GLU A 139 -0.54 -22.97 -4.97
C GLU A 139 -1.72 -23.44 -4.11
N ILE A 140 -2.39 -22.50 -3.44
CA ILE A 140 -3.59 -22.71 -2.63
C ILE A 140 -4.85 -22.75 -3.51
N SER A 141 -4.86 -22.02 -4.62
CA SER A 141 -6.00 -21.96 -5.56
C SER A 141 -5.93 -23.08 -6.61
N LYS A 142 -6.33 -24.31 -6.25
CA LYS A 142 -6.38 -25.46 -7.18
C LYS A 142 -7.74 -25.69 -7.88
N ASN A 143 -8.76 -24.85 -7.66
CA ASN A 143 -10.07 -24.96 -8.33
C ASN A 143 -10.55 -23.60 -8.84
N HIS A 144 -10.91 -23.54 -10.12
CA HIS A 144 -11.24 -22.33 -10.89
C HIS A 144 -12.60 -21.68 -10.57
N ASN A 145 -13.26 -22.01 -9.46
CA ASN A 145 -14.52 -21.39 -9.06
C ASN A 145 -14.63 -21.32 -7.53
N HIS A 146 -15.04 -20.15 -7.04
CA HIS A 146 -15.19 -19.76 -5.62
C HIS A 146 -13.91 -19.33 -4.86
N SER A 147 -13.33 -18.20 -5.30
CA SER A 147 -12.40 -17.37 -4.51
C SER A 147 -13.10 -16.17 -3.84
N SER A 148 -14.42 -16.23 -3.59
CA SER A 148 -15.25 -15.10 -3.14
C SER A 148 -15.61 -15.05 -1.65
N ASP A 149 -15.44 -16.11 -0.87
CA ASP A 149 -16.11 -16.22 0.45
C ASP A 149 -15.25 -16.03 1.71
N LEU A 150 -14.18 -15.23 1.68
CA LEU A 150 -13.34 -15.01 2.88
C LEU A 150 -13.16 -13.55 3.29
N THR A 151 -14.09 -12.69 2.87
CA THR A 151 -14.04 -11.26 3.19
C THR A 151 -15.20 -10.81 4.11
N ALA A 152 -16.07 -11.72 4.55
CA ALA A 152 -17.33 -11.38 5.23
C ALA A 152 -17.39 -11.65 6.76
N ILE A 153 -16.39 -12.28 7.40
CA ILE A 153 -16.47 -12.69 8.83
C ILE A 153 -15.47 -11.93 9.72
N ARG A 154 -15.31 -10.61 9.56
CA ARG A 154 -14.32 -9.83 10.35
C ARG A 154 -14.75 -8.42 10.78
N ALA A 155 -16.03 -8.17 11.00
CA ALA A 155 -16.48 -6.89 11.57
C ALA A 155 -17.69 -7.03 12.49
N THR A 156 -17.63 -7.95 13.46
CA THR A 156 -18.52 -7.90 14.62
C THR A 156 -17.70 -7.64 15.87
N ASN A 157 -17.97 -6.47 16.45
CA ASN A 157 -17.57 -5.98 17.77
C ASN A 157 -16.18 -5.34 17.87
N GLU A 158 -16.12 -4.07 17.47
CA GLU A 158 -15.25 -3.09 18.13
C GLU A 158 -15.90 -1.71 18.03
N ASN A 159 -16.98 -1.52 18.80
CA ASN A 159 -17.38 -0.19 19.25
C ASN A 159 -16.47 0.14 20.44
N MET A 160 -15.31 0.74 20.19
CA MET A 160 -14.62 1.50 21.23
C MET A 160 -14.95 2.97 21.02
N GLU A 161 -15.88 3.45 21.83
CA GLU A 161 -15.94 4.85 22.21
C GLU A 161 -14.59 5.23 22.82
N MET A 162 -13.97 6.25 22.26
CA MET A 162 -12.88 6.99 22.88
C MET A 162 -13.22 8.47 22.69
N ASP A 163 -12.92 9.28 23.71
CA ASP A 163 -13.20 10.72 23.80
C ASP A 163 -11.94 11.59 23.56
N GLY A 164 -12.07 12.59 22.68
CA GLY A 164 -11.52 13.93 22.84
C GLY A 164 -10.14 14.20 22.22
N ILE A 165 -10.15 14.77 21.01
CA ILE A 165 -9.05 15.49 20.32
C ILE A 165 -7.87 14.61 19.85
N ARG A 166 -7.53 13.53 20.55
CA ARG A 166 -6.51 12.56 20.11
C ARG A 166 -7.07 11.46 19.20
N GLU A 167 -8.37 11.18 19.22
CA GLU A 167 -8.98 10.24 18.24
C GLU A 167 -8.84 10.73 16.82
N THR A 168 -9.08 12.03 16.55
CA THR A 168 -9.26 12.52 15.18
C THR A 168 -8.07 12.21 14.27
N ILE A 169 -6.85 12.17 14.84
CA ILE A 169 -5.61 11.85 14.11
C ILE A 169 -5.57 10.37 13.70
N ALA A 170 -6.07 9.45 14.53
CA ALA A 170 -6.09 8.01 14.24
C ALA A 170 -7.36 7.58 13.49
N THR A 171 -8.48 8.26 13.71
CA THR A 171 -9.77 7.93 13.08
C THR A 171 -9.79 8.26 11.59
N VAL A 172 -9.12 9.33 11.15
CA VAL A 172 -9.08 9.70 9.71
C VAL A 172 -8.43 8.62 8.85
N PRO A 173 -7.22 8.12 9.17
CA PRO A 173 -6.65 6.96 8.49
C PRO A 173 -7.56 5.74 8.57
N LEU A 174 -8.16 5.43 9.72
CA LEU A 174 -9.06 4.29 9.89
C LEU A 174 -10.27 4.35 8.95
N VAL A 175 -10.95 5.50 8.88
CA VAL A 175 -12.09 5.71 7.98
C VAL A 175 -11.66 5.57 6.52
N CYS A 176 -10.50 6.11 6.15
CA CYS A 176 -9.92 5.94 4.82
C CYS A 176 -9.64 4.47 4.50
N TYR A 177 -9.11 3.69 5.45
CA TYR A 177 -8.87 2.25 5.29
C TYR A 177 -10.16 1.47 5.12
N ILE A 178 -11.18 1.72 5.96
CA ILE A 178 -12.49 1.06 5.84
C ILE A 178 -13.11 1.37 4.48
N ALA A 179 -13.10 2.63 4.05
CA ALA A 179 -13.60 3.03 2.73
C ALA A 179 -12.84 2.34 1.58
N SER A 180 -11.50 2.28 1.68
CA SER A 180 -10.65 1.61 0.70
C SER A 180 -10.95 0.11 0.59
N PHE A 181 -11.11 -0.54 1.74
CA PHE A 181 -11.44 -1.95 1.85
C PHE A 181 -12.81 -2.27 1.26
N LEU A 182 -13.84 -1.51 1.65
CA LEU A 182 -15.19 -1.65 1.09
C LEU A 182 -15.17 -1.45 -0.42
N THR A 183 -14.46 -0.44 -0.91
CA THR A 183 -14.30 -0.18 -2.35
C THR A 183 -13.69 -1.39 -3.07
N ALA A 184 -12.64 -2.00 -2.51
CA ALA A 184 -12.02 -3.18 -3.09
C ALA A 184 -12.98 -4.38 -3.18
N ILE A 185 -13.83 -4.57 -2.16
CA ILE A 185 -14.89 -5.59 -2.18
C ILE A 185 -15.89 -5.31 -3.29
N PHE A 186 -16.40 -4.08 -3.38
CA PHE A 186 -17.36 -3.70 -4.42
C PHE A 186 -16.81 -3.91 -5.83
N LEU A 187 -15.53 -3.60 -6.04
CA LEU A 187 -14.86 -3.80 -7.33
C LEU A 187 -14.69 -5.28 -7.71
N LYS A 188 -14.76 -6.20 -6.75
CA LYS A 188 -14.73 -7.66 -7.00
C LYS A 188 -16.07 -8.16 -7.55
N PHE A 189 -17.18 -7.57 -7.12
CA PHE A 189 -18.53 -7.92 -7.58
C PHE A 189 -18.95 -7.18 -8.86
N ARG A 190 -17.97 -6.69 -9.62
CA ARG A 190 -18.20 -5.83 -10.77
C ARG A 190 -19.05 -6.54 -11.85
N LEU A 191 -20.10 -5.85 -12.28
CA LEU A 191 -20.89 -6.20 -13.47
C LEU A 191 -20.06 -6.06 -14.76
N SER A 192 -20.30 -6.93 -15.73
CA SER A 192 -19.64 -6.99 -17.06
C SER A 192 -19.55 -5.65 -17.83
N PHE A 193 -20.28 -4.62 -17.41
CA PHE A 193 -20.40 -3.34 -18.10
C PHE A 193 -19.28 -2.33 -17.76
N CYS A 194 -18.61 -2.44 -16.60
CA CYS A 194 -17.57 -1.49 -16.22
C CYS A 194 -16.16 -1.97 -16.65
N GLY A 195 -15.55 -1.31 -17.63
CA GLY A 195 -14.14 -1.53 -17.97
C GLY A 195 -13.17 -0.93 -16.94
N ASP A 196 -11.96 -1.48 -16.81
CA ASP A 196 -10.93 -0.99 -15.88
C ASP A 196 -10.60 0.49 -16.09
N LYS A 197 -10.63 0.94 -17.35
CA LYS A 197 -10.42 2.35 -17.73
C LYS A 197 -11.46 3.29 -17.10
N ILE A 198 -12.72 2.88 -17.04
CA ILE A 198 -13.82 3.70 -16.50
C ILE A 198 -13.65 3.82 -14.98
N ILE A 199 -13.31 2.73 -14.31
CA ILE A 199 -13.10 2.73 -12.85
C ILE A 199 -11.87 3.55 -12.47
N TYR A 200 -10.79 3.45 -13.24
CA TYR A 200 -9.64 4.32 -13.06
C TYR A 200 -10.04 5.80 -13.16
N PHE A 201 -10.81 6.17 -14.20
CA PHE A 201 -11.29 7.54 -14.38
C PHE A 201 -12.20 8.01 -13.23
N ILE A 202 -13.19 7.21 -12.83
CA ILE A 202 -14.10 7.53 -11.71
C ILE A 202 -13.31 7.71 -10.41
N GLY A 203 -12.36 6.81 -10.13
CA GLY A 203 -11.49 6.91 -8.97
C GLY A 203 -10.69 8.22 -8.97
N SER A 204 -10.05 8.56 -10.09
CA SER A 204 -9.30 9.82 -10.22
C SER A 204 -10.18 11.07 -10.07
N VAL A 205 -11.44 11.03 -10.52
CA VAL A 205 -12.41 12.12 -10.32
C VAL A 205 -12.74 12.29 -8.83
N TYR A 206 -12.97 11.20 -8.10
CA TYR A 206 -13.17 11.27 -6.64
C TYR A 206 -11.93 11.85 -5.92
N GLY A 207 -10.72 11.49 -6.37
CA GLY A 207 -9.47 12.05 -5.85
C GLY A 207 -9.36 13.55 -6.09
N LEU A 208 -9.75 14.03 -7.28
CA LEU A 208 -9.79 15.47 -7.58
C LEU A 208 -10.82 16.22 -6.75
N CYS A 209 -12.02 15.66 -6.60
CA CYS A 209 -13.06 16.24 -5.75
C CYS A 209 -12.59 16.35 -4.30
N ALA A 210 -11.95 15.30 -3.75
CA ALA A 210 -11.38 15.33 -2.42
C ALA A 210 -10.27 16.38 -2.29
N SER A 211 -9.35 16.44 -3.25
CA SER A 211 -8.26 17.42 -3.30
C SER A 211 -8.79 18.86 -3.32
N MET A 212 -9.80 19.14 -4.15
CA MET A 212 -10.44 20.46 -4.25
C MET A 212 -11.19 20.81 -2.97
N TRP A 213 -11.84 19.85 -2.32
CA TRP A 213 -12.51 20.05 -1.03
C TRP A 213 -11.51 20.42 0.07
N ILE A 214 -10.34 19.77 0.09
CA ILE A 214 -9.24 20.11 1.01
C ILE A 214 -8.73 21.53 0.73
N THR A 215 -8.60 21.95 -0.54
CA THR A 215 -8.13 23.32 -0.87
C THR A 215 -9.10 24.41 -0.38
N ILE A 216 -10.41 24.15 -0.44
CA ILE A 216 -11.44 25.12 -0.03
C ILE A 216 -11.41 25.36 1.49
N GLY A 217 -10.82 24.44 2.26
CA GLY A 217 -10.70 24.54 3.70
C GLY A 217 -11.79 23.76 4.43
N ILE A 218 -11.37 22.95 5.42
CA ILE A 218 -12.30 22.23 6.29
C ILE A 218 -12.42 23.00 7.62
N PRO A 219 -13.59 23.56 7.96
CA PRO A 219 -13.77 24.26 9.23
C PRO A 219 -13.57 23.30 10.41
N LEU A 220 -12.73 23.73 11.36
CA LEU A 220 -12.35 22.98 12.57
C LEU A 220 -13.55 22.58 13.47
N THR A 221 -14.72 23.17 13.24
CA THR A 221 -15.96 22.90 13.97
C THR A 221 -16.74 21.70 13.42
N SER A 222 -16.38 21.14 12.26
CA SER A 222 -17.18 20.11 11.56
C SER A 222 -16.38 18.84 11.26
N ASN A 223 -16.34 17.92 12.24
CA ASN A 223 -15.70 16.60 12.08
C ASN A 223 -16.30 15.77 10.93
N TRP A 224 -17.57 15.96 10.59
CA TRP A 224 -18.24 15.18 9.54
C TRP A 224 -17.61 15.42 8.15
N GLN A 225 -17.19 16.65 7.85
CA GLN A 225 -16.59 17.00 6.56
C GLN A 225 -15.24 16.31 6.39
N LEU A 226 -14.45 16.25 7.46
CA LEU A 226 -13.18 15.53 7.51
C LEU A 226 -13.35 14.05 7.19
N TYR A 227 -14.38 13.40 7.77
CA TYR A 227 -14.68 11.99 7.48
C TYR A 227 -15.17 11.79 6.04
N CYS A 228 -15.98 12.68 5.50
CA CYS A 228 -16.38 12.61 4.09
C CYS A 228 -15.19 12.69 3.14
N VAL A 229 -14.26 13.60 3.38
CA VAL A 229 -13.02 13.71 2.60
C VAL A 229 -12.17 12.43 2.74
N ALA A 230 -12.04 11.88 3.95
CA ALA A 230 -11.32 10.63 4.18
C ALA A 230 -11.93 9.45 3.40
N ILE A 231 -13.27 9.34 3.36
CA ILE A 231 -13.98 8.33 2.57
C ILE A 231 -13.70 8.50 1.08
N LEU A 232 -13.77 9.74 0.56
CA LEU A 232 -13.48 10.02 -0.85
C LEU A 232 -12.05 9.65 -1.24
N LEU A 233 -11.06 9.98 -0.39
CA LEU A 233 -9.67 9.60 -0.58
C LEU A 233 -9.48 8.07 -0.56
N GLY A 234 -10.15 7.37 0.35
CA GLY A 234 -10.11 5.90 0.41
C GLY A 234 -10.72 5.24 -0.83
N ILE A 235 -11.88 5.71 -1.29
CA ILE A 235 -12.51 5.25 -2.53
C ILE A 235 -11.59 5.50 -3.72
N SER A 236 -11.07 6.73 -3.85
CA SER A 236 -10.16 7.13 -4.92
C SER A 236 -8.89 6.26 -4.96
N GLY A 237 -8.21 6.10 -3.82
CA GLY A 237 -6.97 5.34 -3.72
C GLY A 237 -7.15 3.86 -4.07
N SER A 238 -8.16 3.22 -3.48
CA SER A 238 -8.46 1.82 -3.75
C SER A 238 -8.89 1.58 -5.20
N ALA A 239 -9.78 2.42 -5.74
CA ALA A 239 -10.27 2.27 -7.12
C ALA A 239 -9.18 2.46 -8.17
N THR A 240 -8.35 3.51 -8.03
CA THR A 240 -7.26 3.78 -8.96
C THR A 240 -6.15 2.73 -8.86
N MET A 241 -5.81 2.26 -7.66
CA MET A 241 -4.84 1.19 -7.45
C MET A 241 -5.29 -0.12 -8.11
N VAL A 242 -6.50 -0.62 -7.79
CA VAL A 242 -7.02 -1.88 -8.35
C VAL A 242 -7.13 -1.78 -9.87
N ALA A 243 -7.67 -0.68 -10.40
CA ALA A 243 -7.80 -0.49 -11.84
C ALA A 243 -6.44 -0.41 -12.54
N SER A 244 -5.44 0.26 -11.95
CA SER A 244 -4.08 0.34 -12.52
C SER A 244 -3.41 -1.03 -12.63
N LEU A 245 -3.53 -1.88 -11.61
CA LEU A 245 -3.01 -3.24 -11.63
C LEU A 245 -3.65 -4.09 -12.73
N CYS A 246 -4.97 -3.98 -12.91
CA CYS A 246 -5.68 -4.65 -14.00
C CYS A 246 -5.26 -4.13 -15.38
N LEU A 247 -5.08 -2.81 -15.54
CA LEU A 247 -4.60 -2.22 -16.79
C LEU A 247 -3.18 -2.69 -17.14
N THR A 248 -2.28 -2.73 -16.16
CA THR A 248 -0.91 -3.27 -16.33
C THR A 248 -0.94 -4.75 -16.70
N ALA A 249 -1.78 -5.55 -16.03
CA ALA A 249 -1.94 -6.97 -16.35
C ALA A 249 -2.43 -7.19 -17.79
N ASN A 250 -3.42 -6.41 -18.22
CA ASN A 250 -3.97 -6.47 -19.57
C ASN A 250 -2.93 -6.03 -20.62
N PHE A 251 -2.11 -5.01 -20.32
CA PHE A 251 -1.03 -4.57 -21.20
C PHE A 251 0.04 -5.65 -21.39
N VAL A 252 0.48 -6.29 -20.31
CA VAL A 252 1.42 -7.42 -20.36
C VAL A 252 0.84 -8.56 -21.18
N LYS A 253 -0.43 -8.93 -20.93
CA LYS A 253 -1.11 -10.02 -21.65
C LYS A 253 -1.25 -9.75 -23.15
N SER A 254 -1.57 -8.52 -23.54
CA SER A 254 -1.81 -8.16 -24.94
C SER A 254 -0.53 -8.08 -25.79
N ASN A 255 0.61 -7.75 -25.19
CA ASN A 255 1.86 -7.51 -25.93
C ASN A 255 2.87 -8.65 -25.83
N GLY A 256 2.57 -9.72 -25.09
CA GLY A 256 3.44 -10.88 -24.95
C GLY A 256 4.76 -10.61 -24.22
N TYR A 257 4.88 -9.48 -23.50
CA TYR A 257 6.04 -9.18 -22.68
C TYR A 257 6.13 -10.15 -21.47
N GLY A 258 7.35 -10.46 -21.03
CA GLY A 258 7.55 -11.17 -19.78
C GLY A 258 7.02 -10.33 -18.61
N GLY A 259 5.93 -10.79 -17.97
CA GLY A 259 5.24 -10.02 -16.92
C GLY A 259 6.15 -9.64 -15.76
N GLY A 260 7.09 -10.51 -15.38
CA GLY A 260 8.01 -10.24 -14.27
C GLY A 260 8.84 -8.96 -14.44
N PHE A 261 9.35 -8.68 -15.64
CA PHE A 261 10.15 -7.46 -15.87
C PHE A 261 9.29 -6.19 -15.77
N VAL A 262 8.08 -6.20 -16.35
CA VAL A 262 7.17 -5.05 -16.32
C VAL A 262 6.71 -4.77 -14.88
N TYR A 263 6.31 -5.81 -14.13
CA TYR A 263 5.92 -5.65 -12.72
C TYR A 263 7.07 -5.16 -11.84
N SER A 264 8.31 -5.60 -12.09
CA SER A 264 9.49 -5.12 -11.37
C SER A 264 9.75 -3.63 -11.62
N ILE A 265 9.66 -3.15 -12.87
CA ILE A 265 9.78 -1.72 -13.17
C ILE A 265 8.68 -0.92 -12.49
N VAL A 266 7.42 -1.36 -12.63
CA VAL A 266 6.27 -0.67 -12.02
C VAL A 266 6.45 -0.55 -10.50
N THR A 267 6.83 -1.65 -9.83
CA THR A 267 7.03 -1.67 -8.38
C THR A 267 8.22 -0.82 -7.95
N PHE A 268 9.34 -0.91 -8.67
CA PHE A 268 10.51 -0.07 -8.40
C PHE A 268 10.19 1.42 -8.53
N THR A 269 9.49 1.81 -9.61
CA THR A 269 9.08 3.18 -9.85
C THR A 269 8.11 3.68 -8.78
N ASP A 270 7.14 2.86 -8.36
CA ASP A 270 6.20 3.18 -7.27
C ASP A 270 6.94 3.50 -5.96
N LYS A 271 7.87 2.63 -5.56
CA LYS A 271 8.68 2.79 -4.33
C LYS A 271 9.60 3.99 -4.40
N PHE A 272 10.25 4.20 -5.54
CA PHE A 272 11.14 5.35 -5.73
C PHE A 272 10.37 6.67 -5.68
N ILE A 273 9.27 6.79 -6.41
CA ILE A 273 8.47 8.02 -6.45
C ILE A 273 7.85 8.29 -5.08
N SER A 274 7.26 7.29 -4.42
CA SER A 274 6.68 7.47 -3.08
C SER A 274 7.72 7.93 -2.04
N GLY A 275 8.91 7.33 -2.04
CA GLY A 275 10.02 7.75 -1.17
C GLY A 275 10.51 9.17 -1.46
N PHE A 276 10.67 9.51 -2.74
CA PHE A 276 11.08 10.86 -3.16
C PHE A 276 10.06 11.93 -2.77
N VAL A 277 8.76 11.65 -2.97
CA VAL A 277 7.68 12.55 -2.57
C VAL A 277 7.69 12.77 -1.07
N VAL A 278 7.84 11.72 -0.26
CA VAL A 278 7.96 11.85 1.20
C VAL A 278 9.15 12.72 1.58
N LEU A 279 10.33 12.49 1.00
CA LEU A 279 11.52 13.31 1.26
C LEU A 279 11.28 14.78 0.91
N LEU A 280 10.68 15.05 -0.26
CA LEU A 280 10.38 16.41 -0.70
C LEU A 280 9.43 17.11 0.28
N VAL A 281 8.36 16.44 0.69
CA VAL A 281 7.41 16.96 1.70
C VAL A 281 8.11 17.26 3.02
N GLN A 282 9.03 16.40 3.45
CA GLN A 282 9.76 16.64 4.70
C GLN A 282 10.78 17.78 4.59
N ASN A 283 11.41 17.95 3.42
CA ASN A 283 12.42 18.99 3.22
C ASN A 283 11.80 20.38 3.03
N MET A 284 10.56 20.45 2.55
CA MET A 284 9.82 21.70 2.36
C MET A 284 9.04 22.13 3.62
N GLN A 285 9.12 21.35 4.70
CA GLN A 285 8.44 21.65 5.96
C GLN A 285 9.03 22.90 6.63
N CYS A 286 8.18 23.85 7.01
CA CYS A 286 8.57 25.03 7.78
C CYS A 286 8.90 24.66 9.23
N SER A 287 9.95 25.28 9.79
CA SER A 287 10.31 25.15 11.20
C SER A 287 10.53 26.55 11.78
N PRO A 288 9.66 27.06 12.67
CA PRO A 288 8.54 26.40 13.36
C PRO A 288 7.23 26.29 12.55
N ILE A 289 6.40 25.29 12.87
CA ILE A 289 5.11 24.99 12.20
C ILE A 289 4.12 26.19 12.24
N SER A 290 4.26 27.09 13.21
CA SER A 290 3.45 28.31 13.34
C SER A 290 3.57 29.27 12.16
N GLU A 291 4.67 29.20 11.40
CA GLU A 291 4.86 30.04 10.21
C GLU A 291 4.06 29.53 9.00
N CYS A 292 3.62 28.26 9.02
CA CYS A 292 2.92 27.62 7.91
C CYS A 292 1.78 26.70 8.40
N PRO A 293 0.71 27.24 9.01
CA PRO A 293 -0.35 26.45 9.63
C PRO A 293 -1.14 25.57 8.65
N HIS A 294 -1.24 25.98 7.38
CA HIS A 294 -1.96 25.25 6.32
C HIS A 294 -1.04 24.35 5.46
N TYR A 295 0.22 24.16 5.86
CA TYR A 295 1.20 23.42 5.04
C TYR A 295 0.73 22.01 4.67
N TYR A 296 0.35 21.20 5.66
CA TYR A 296 -0.05 19.81 5.43
C TYR A 296 -1.37 19.69 4.64
N GLU A 297 -2.29 20.65 4.81
CA GLU A 297 -3.53 20.74 4.05
C GLU A 297 -3.24 20.97 2.55
N HIS A 298 -2.39 21.95 2.26
CA HIS A 298 -1.96 22.25 0.90
C HIS A 298 -1.15 21.11 0.27
N VAL A 299 -0.21 20.52 1.01
CA VAL A 299 0.59 19.38 0.52
C VAL A 299 -0.31 18.19 0.18
N LEU A 300 -1.23 17.82 1.07
CA LEU A 300 -2.16 16.71 0.84
C LEU A 300 -3.04 16.98 -0.38
N SER A 301 -3.55 18.21 -0.52
CA SER A 301 -4.35 18.63 -1.67
C SER A 301 -3.55 18.59 -2.97
N TYR A 302 -2.37 19.22 -3.03
CA TYR A 302 -1.55 19.31 -4.24
C TYR A 302 -1.03 17.96 -4.72
N ILE A 303 -0.57 17.10 -3.80
CA ILE A 303 -0.08 15.76 -4.17
C ILE A 303 -1.24 14.91 -4.67
N SER A 304 -2.36 14.83 -3.92
CA SER A 304 -3.51 14.01 -4.30
C SER A 304 -4.14 14.47 -5.63
N GLY A 305 -4.30 15.79 -5.79
CA GLY A 305 -4.83 16.40 -7.02
C GLY A 305 -3.88 16.22 -8.19
N GLY A 306 -2.59 16.47 -7.99
CA GLY A 306 -1.56 16.31 -9.02
C GLY A 306 -1.47 14.88 -9.55
N VAL A 307 -1.43 13.88 -8.66
CA VAL A 307 -1.41 12.46 -9.05
C VAL A 307 -2.69 12.07 -9.79
N SER A 308 -3.85 12.56 -9.35
CA SER A 308 -5.13 12.28 -10.02
C SER A 308 -5.20 12.88 -11.43
N LEU A 309 -4.68 14.11 -11.62
CA LEU A 309 -4.59 14.75 -12.94
C LEU A 309 -3.64 14.01 -13.87
N VAL A 310 -2.43 13.67 -13.40
CA VAL A 310 -1.46 12.89 -14.16
C VAL A 310 -2.05 11.53 -14.55
N GLY A 311 -2.78 10.89 -13.63
CA GLY A 311 -3.53 9.66 -13.89
C GLY A 311 -4.50 9.81 -15.05
N ILE A 312 -5.38 10.82 -15.03
CA ILE A 312 -6.36 11.06 -16.11
C ILE A 312 -5.67 11.35 -17.45
N VAL A 313 -4.63 12.19 -17.45
CA VAL A 313 -3.85 12.50 -18.67
C VAL A 313 -3.20 11.24 -19.22
N SER A 314 -2.60 10.40 -18.37
CA SER A 314 -1.96 9.15 -18.79
C SER A 314 -2.96 8.16 -19.40
N LEU A 315 -4.16 8.05 -18.83
CA LEU A 315 -5.25 7.24 -19.38
C LEU A 315 -5.71 7.77 -20.74
N GLY A 316 -5.82 9.09 -20.89
CA GLY A 316 -6.16 9.75 -22.16
C GLY A 316 -5.12 9.49 -23.25
N LEU A 317 -3.83 9.61 -22.92
CA LEU A 317 -2.72 9.30 -23.83
C LEU A 317 -2.74 7.83 -24.26
N LEU A 318 -2.99 6.91 -23.33
CA LEU A 318 -3.11 5.47 -23.63
C LEU A 318 -4.25 5.20 -24.62
N GLN A 319 -5.43 5.82 -24.41
CA GLN A 319 -6.55 5.69 -25.33
C GLN A 319 -6.24 6.26 -26.72
N TRP A 320 -5.57 7.41 -26.77
CA TRP A 320 -5.17 8.03 -28.03
C TRP A 320 -4.20 7.13 -28.81
N GLN A 321 -3.20 6.54 -28.14
CA GLN A 321 -2.25 5.62 -28.76
C GLN A 321 -2.94 4.37 -29.32
N ILE A 322 -3.85 3.75 -28.54
CA ILE A 322 -4.61 2.57 -28.99
C ILE A 322 -5.42 2.90 -30.25
N LYS A 323 -6.13 4.04 -30.26
CA LYS A 323 -6.92 4.48 -31.41
C LYS A 323 -6.05 4.77 -32.64
N ASN A 324 -4.87 5.34 -32.45
CA ASN A 324 -3.96 5.68 -33.54
C ASN A 324 -3.30 4.43 -34.15
N ASN A 325 -2.88 3.47 -33.33
CA ASN A 325 -2.34 2.20 -33.81
C ASN A 325 -3.39 1.34 -34.51
N GLY A 326 -4.64 1.35 -34.03
CA GLY A 326 -5.75 0.69 -34.71
C GLY A 326 -6.03 1.26 -36.11
N ARG A 327 -5.81 2.57 -36.32
CA ARG A 327 -5.94 3.22 -37.64
C ARG A 327 -4.75 2.99 -38.57
N ARG A 328 -3.56 2.67 -38.04
CA ARG A 328 -2.36 2.37 -38.85
C ARG A 328 -2.32 0.93 -39.36
N ASN A 329 -3.04 0.03 -38.70
CA ASN A 329 -3.10 -1.39 -39.04
C ASN A 329 -4.40 -1.79 -39.78
N SER A 330 -5.25 -0.81 -40.12
CA SER A 330 -6.48 -0.94 -40.92
C SER A 330 -6.29 -0.32 -42.30
#